data_AF-A0A7W9G6K8-F1
#
_entry.id   AF-A0A7W9G6K8-F1
#
_cell.length_a   1.000
_cell.length_b   1.000
_cell.length_c   1.000
_cell.angle_alpha   90.00
_cell.angle_beta   90.00
_cell.angle_gamma   90.00
#
_symmetry.space_group_name_H-M   'P 1'
#
loop_
_entity.id
_entity.type
_entity.pdbx_description
1 polymer ?
#
loop_
_entity_poly.entity_id
_entity_poly.type
_entity_poly.pdbx_seq_one_letter_code
_entity_poly.pdbx_strand_id
1 'polypeptide(L)'
;MTGKQFASVWLREPRKTASPGRSRDEIVRAAIEILDAEGLGGLSMRKLGAKLSAGATSIYWYVAHKDELLELVYDQVWGEMSMPEPEDVGWRDAASVLAYSMRSVILRHPWAADLLGRMPALGPNAIQVADRMRRMFKLAGFEGMDVDYAGSTLTAYIYGMTIPEVAWNSTMGEHEYDPDEMRAMVARAVRDFPDMLERMDMSAYDDPQTVRQVAFDFGLVSVLDGLERRLAT
;
A
#
# COMPACT_ATOMS: atom_id res chain seq x y z
N MET A 1 27.94 -9.37 -18.39
CA MET A 1 27.24 -9.17 -17.10
C MET A 1 25.89 -9.85 -17.21
N THR A 2 25.78 -11.07 -16.71
CA THR A 2 24.58 -11.91 -16.84
C THR A 2 23.59 -11.42 -15.79
N GLY A 3 22.64 -10.57 -16.20
CA GLY A 3 21.62 -10.03 -15.31
C GLY A 3 20.83 -11.19 -14.69
N LYS A 4 20.75 -11.24 -13.36
CA LYS A 4 19.76 -12.07 -12.67
C LYS A 4 18.38 -11.55 -13.09
N GLN A 5 17.85 -12.14 -14.15
CA GLN A 5 16.51 -11.92 -14.63
C GLN A 5 15.55 -12.28 -13.49
N PHE A 6 14.58 -11.41 -13.22
CA PHE A 6 13.57 -11.51 -12.16
C PHE A 6 13.00 -12.93 -12.02
N ALA A 7 13.60 -13.74 -11.14
CA ALA A 7 13.08 -15.05 -10.79
C ALA A 7 12.12 -14.88 -9.61
N SER A 8 10.87 -14.51 -9.91
CA SER A 8 9.84 -14.33 -8.88
C SER A 8 9.46 -15.67 -8.23
N VAL A 9 9.15 -15.63 -6.94
CA VAL A 9 8.70 -16.81 -6.17
C VAL A 9 7.43 -17.44 -6.76
N TRP A 10 6.62 -16.64 -7.45
CA TRP A 10 5.33 -17.03 -7.99
C TRP A 10 5.41 -17.75 -9.34
N LEU A 11 6.52 -17.61 -10.07
CA LEU A 11 6.70 -18.16 -11.43
C LEU A 11 7.50 -19.46 -11.47
N ARG A 12 7.95 -19.95 -10.32
CA ARG A 12 8.72 -21.20 -10.18
C ARG A 12 7.88 -22.26 -9.46
N GLU A 13 8.19 -23.53 -9.69
CA GLU A 13 7.52 -24.62 -8.97
C GLU A 13 7.67 -24.44 -7.45
N PRO A 14 6.57 -24.60 -6.68
CA PRO A 14 6.64 -24.56 -5.23
C PRO A 14 7.66 -25.58 -4.71
N ARG A 15 8.56 -25.16 -3.82
CA ARG A 15 9.48 -26.10 -3.16
C ARG A 15 8.65 -27.12 -2.39
N LYS A 16 8.90 -28.42 -2.62
CA LYS A 16 8.26 -29.52 -1.89
C LYS A 16 8.55 -29.38 -0.40
N THR A 17 7.52 -29.12 0.40
CA THR A 17 7.60 -29.08 1.85
C THR A 17 7.60 -30.51 2.39
N ALA A 18 8.73 -31.00 2.89
CA ALA A 18 8.89 -32.39 3.30
C ALA A 18 8.58 -32.67 4.79
N SER A 19 7.95 -31.76 5.56
CA SER A 19 7.72 -32.01 6.98
C SER A 19 6.45 -31.36 7.56
N PRO A 20 5.78 -32.00 8.55
CA PRO A 20 4.52 -31.53 9.14
C PRO A 20 4.67 -30.39 10.16
N GLY A 21 5.83 -29.73 10.24
CA GLY A 21 6.19 -28.91 11.40
C GLY A 21 5.85 -27.42 11.29
N ARG A 22 5.89 -26.83 10.08
CA ARG A 22 5.61 -25.40 9.83
C ARG A 22 5.08 -25.16 8.43
N SER A 23 4.20 -24.19 8.25
CA SER A 23 3.72 -23.76 6.94
C SER A 23 4.43 -22.50 6.45
N ARG A 24 4.43 -22.26 5.13
CA ARG A 24 4.90 -21.00 4.55
C ARG A 24 4.14 -19.80 5.14
N ASP A 25 2.85 -19.99 5.44
CA ASP A 25 1.97 -18.95 5.96
C ASP A 25 2.37 -18.52 7.37
N GLU A 26 2.83 -19.44 8.22
CA GLU A 26 3.38 -19.10 9.54
C GLU A 26 4.64 -18.24 9.44
N ILE A 27 5.53 -18.56 8.49
CA ILE A 27 6.75 -17.80 8.23
C ILE A 27 6.40 -16.38 7.75
N VAL A 28 5.46 -16.27 6.81
CA VAL A 28 4.97 -14.99 6.28
C VAL A 28 4.36 -14.14 7.39
N ARG A 29 3.46 -14.72 8.21
CA ARG A 29 2.83 -13.99 9.33
C ARG A 29 3.85 -13.48 10.34
N ALA A 30 4.79 -14.33 10.77
CA ALA A 30 5.82 -13.92 11.70
C ALA A 30 6.77 -12.85 11.12
N ALA A 31 6.98 -12.86 9.80
CA ALA A 31 7.75 -11.81 9.13
C ALA A 31 6.99 -10.49 9.08
N ILE A 32 5.67 -10.50 8.79
CA ILE A 32 4.81 -9.31 8.85
C ILE A 32 4.85 -8.69 10.24
N GLU A 33 4.71 -9.48 11.31
CA GLU A 33 4.80 -8.98 12.68
C GLU A 33 6.14 -8.29 13.00
N ILE A 34 7.26 -8.77 12.45
CA ILE A 34 8.56 -8.10 12.59
C ILE A 34 8.60 -6.81 11.77
N LEU A 35 8.06 -6.84 10.56
CA LEU A 35 8.05 -5.70 9.65
C LEU A 35 7.15 -4.56 10.17
N ASP A 36 6.01 -4.88 10.75
CA ASP A 36 5.10 -3.92 11.37
C ASP A 36 5.74 -3.23 12.58
N ALA A 37 6.51 -3.98 13.37
CA ALA A 37 7.14 -3.46 14.58
C ALA A 37 8.46 -2.72 14.32
N GLU A 38 9.25 -3.14 13.33
CA GLU A 38 10.64 -2.72 13.18
C GLU A 38 11.03 -2.32 11.74
N GLY A 39 10.06 -2.28 10.83
CA GLY A 39 10.28 -1.98 9.42
C GLY A 39 11.19 -2.97 8.68
N LEU A 40 11.55 -2.63 7.44
CA LEU A 40 12.40 -3.47 6.58
C LEU A 40 13.80 -3.74 7.16
N GLY A 41 14.33 -2.79 7.93
CA GLY A 41 15.63 -2.86 8.59
C GLY A 41 15.67 -3.89 9.73
N GLY A 42 14.56 -4.05 10.45
CA GLY A 42 14.44 -5.02 11.55
C GLY A 42 14.38 -6.48 11.10
N LEU A 43 13.93 -6.74 9.87
CA LEU A 43 13.77 -8.10 9.35
C LEU A 43 15.11 -8.73 8.95
N SER A 44 15.46 -9.83 9.63
CA SER A 44 16.55 -10.73 9.24
C SER A 44 16.14 -12.19 9.40
N MET A 45 16.73 -13.09 8.61
CA MET A 45 16.45 -14.53 8.69
C MET A 45 16.77 -15.12 10.06
N ARG A 46 17.79 -14.57 10.75
CA ARG A 46 18.14 -14.95 12.12
C ARG A 46 17.05 -14.54 13.11
N LYS A 47 16.57 -13.30 13.03
CA LYS A 47 15.50 -12.81 13.91
C LYS A 47 14.19 -13.57 13.67
N LEU A 48 13.84 -13.80 12.40
CA LEU A 48 12.69 -14.60 12.03
C LEU A 48 12.80 -16.03 12.57
N GLY A 49 13.99 -16.64 12.49
CA GLY A 49 14.26 -17.95 13.08
C GLY A 49 14.05 -17.94 14.59
N ALA A 50 14.62 -16.97 15.29
CA ALA A 50 14.45 -16.81 16.72
C ALA A 50 12.97 -16.65 17.11
N LYS A 51 12.21 -15.80 16.40
CA LYS A 51 10.77 -15.58 16.63
C LYS A 51 9.94 -16.85 16.46
N LEU A 52 10.33 -17.71 15.51
CA LEU A 52 9.65 -18.98 15.22
C LEU A 52 10.19 -20.17 16.02
N SER A 53 11.12 -19.95 16.96
CA SER A 53 11.86 -21.02 17.66
C SER A 53 12.47 -22.04 16.67
N ALA A 54 13.06 -21.53 15.59
CA ALA A 54 13.59 -22.30 14.46
C ALA A 54 15.04 -21.88 14.15
N GLY A 55 15.85 -22.82 13.65
CA GLY A 55 17.13 -22.46 13.03
C GLY A 55 16.91 -21.69 11.73
N ALA A 56 17.78 -20.72 11.42
CA ALA A 56 17.68 -19.95 10.16
C ALA A 56 17.68 -20.86 8.92
N THR A 57 18.44 -21.96 8.95
CA THR A 57 18.47 -22.98 7.90
C THR A 57 17.09 -23.60 7.64
N SER A 58 16.26 -23.77 8.67
CA SER A 58 14.89 -24.29 8.55
C SER A 58 14.00 -23.35 7.72
N ILE A 59 14.18 -22.04 7.83
CA ILE A 59 13.40 -21.06 7.06
C ILE A 59 13.78 -21.12 5.58
N TYR A 60 15.06 -21.31 5.27
CA TYR A 60 15.54 -21.35 3.88
C TYR A 60 14.99 -22.52 3.05
N TRP A 61 14.39 -23.53 3.69
CA TRP A 61 13.63 -24.57 2.98
C TRP A 61 12.37 -24.03 2.32
N TYR A 62 11.74 -23.01 2.91
CA TYR A 62 10.50 -22.41 2.44
C TYR A 62 10.75 -21.20 1.54
N VAL A 63 11.81 -20.43 1.80
CA VAL A 63 12.18 -19.23 1.03
C VAL A 63 13.66 -19.24 0.67
N ALA A 64 14.05 -18.93 -0.57
CA ALA A 64 15.47 -19.01 -0.97
C ALA A 64 16.31 -17.85 -0.43
N HIS A 65 15.74 -16.67 -0.26
CA HIS A 65 16.42 -15.47 0.24
C HIS A 65 15.42 -14.45 0.82
N LYS A 66 15.94 -13.36 1.40
CA LYS A 66 15.12 -12.30 2.01
C LYS A 66 14.16 -11.67 1.00
N ASP A 67 14.60 -11.36 -0.22
CA ASP A 67 13.71 -10.73 -1.21
C ASP A 67 12.52 -11.62 -1.59
N GLU A 68 12.73 -12.95 -1.60
CA GLU A 68 11.65 -13.90 -1.85
C GLU A 68 10.62 -13.89 -0.72
N LEU A 69 11.09 -13.81 0.53
CA LEU A 69 10.22 -13.62 1.68
C LEU A 69 9.48 -12.29 1.59
N LEU A 70 10.15 -11.22 1.14
CA LEU A 70 9.52 -9.91 0.92
C LEU A 70 8.41 -10.01 -0.14
N GLU A 71 8.60 -10.74 -1.25
CA GLU A 71 7.55 -10.97 -2.26
C GLU A 71 6.32 -11.66 -1.64
N LEU A 72 6.54 -12.65 -0.77
CA LEU A 72 5.45 -13.39 -0.11
C LEU A 72 4.67 -12.52 0.89
N VAL A 73 5.37 -11.77 1.75
CA VAL A 73 4.70 -10.87 2.71
C VAL A 73 4.01 -9.71 1.99
N TYR A 74 4.58 -9.20 0.89
CA TYR A 74 3.96 -8.14 0.11
C TYR A 74 2.65 -8.61 -0.54
N ASP A 75 2.60 -9.83 -1.07
CA ASP A 75 1.34 -10.39 -1.58
C ASP A 75 0.30 -10.61 -0.48
N GLN A 76 0.71 -10.90 0.76
CA GLN A 76 -0.23 -11.00 1.87
C GLN A 76 -0.92 -9.66 2.17
N VAL A 77 -0.19 -8.53 2.05
CA VAL A 77 -0.75 -7.18 2.19
C VAL A 77 -1.83 -6.91 1.12
N TRP A 78 -1.63 -7.37 -0.12
CA TRP A 78 -2.67 -7.30 -1.16
C TRP A 78 -3.92 -8.10 -0.77
N GLY A 79 -3.76 -9.23 -0.07
CA GLY A 79 -4.86 -10.08 0.38
C GLY A 79 -5.74 -9.44 1.47
N GLU A 80 -5.25 -8.40 2.14
CA GLU A 80 -6.03 -7.63 3.13
C GLU A 80 -6.90 -6.54 2.48
N MET A 81 -6.70 -6.26 1.19
CA MET A 81 -7.47 -5.24 0.48
C MET A 81 -8.87 -5.76 0.17
N SER A 82 -9.86 -4.98 0.60
CA SER A 82 -11.27 -5.27 0.41
C SER A 82 -11.82 -4.46 -0.76
N MET A 83 -12.65 -5.12 -1.56
CA MET A 83 -13.47 -4.51 -2.59
C MET A 83 -14.78 -5.31 -2.63
N PRO A 84 -15.97 -4.69 -2.58
CA PRO A 84 -17.23 -5.40 -2.81
C PRO A 84 -17.37 -5.79 -4.28
N GLU A 85 -18.30 -6.68 -4.59
CA GLU A 85 -18.61 -6.98 -5.99
C GLU A 85 -19.28 -5.75 -6.65
N PRO A 86 -18.72 -5.21 -7.75
CA PRO A 86 -19.26 -4.03 -8.42
C PRO A 86 -20.70 -4.18 -8.91
N GLU A 87 -21.15 -5.41 -9.16
CA GLU A 87 -22.51 -5.75 -9.56
C GLU A 87 -23.54 -5.45 -8.46
N ASP A 88 -23.14 -5.52 -7.19
CA ASP A 88 -24.03 -5.34 -6.04
C ASP A 88 -24.15 -3.86 -5.62
N VAL A 89 -23.06 -3.10 -5.71
CA VAL A 89 -22.97 -1.72 -5.18
C VAL A 89 -22.70 -0.65 -6.25
N GLY A 90 -22.42 -1.06 -7.48
CA GLY A 90 -21.96 -0.17 -8.54
C GLY A 90 -20.44 0.07 -8.50
N TRP A 91 -19.88 0.39 -9.68
CA TRP A 91 -18.43 0.53 -9.84
C TRP A 91 -17.83 1.63 -8.95
N ARG A 92 -18.57 2.71 -8.72
CA ARG A 92 -18.09 3.88 -7.99
C ARG A 92 -17.93 3.60 -6.50
N ASP A 93 -18.88 2.89 -5.90
CA ASP A 93 -18.80 2.48 -4.51
C ASP A 93 -17.74 1.38 -4.32
N ALA A 94 -17.65 0.43 -5.25
CA ALA A 94 -16.58 -0.57 -5.25
C ALA A 94 -15.18 0.06 -5.32
N ALA A 95 -14.99 1.04 -6.22
CA ALA A 95 -13.73 1.79 -6.35
C ALA A 95 -13.40 2.58 -5.09
N SER A 96 -14.42 3.18 -4.46
CA SER A 96 -14.25 3.93 -3.22
C SER A 96 -13.82 3.03 -2.06
N VAL A 97 -14.49 1.88 -1.88
CA VAL A 97 -14.13 0.90 -0.85
C VAL A 97 -12.71 0.37 -1.07
N LEU A 98 -12.36 0.04 -2.32
CA LEU A 98 -10.99 -0.37 -2.65
C LEU A 98 -9.98 0.72 -2.28
N ALA A 99 -10.26 1.98 -2.61
CA ALA A 99 -9.36 3.10 -2.32
C ALA A 99 -9.12 3.28 -0.81
N TYR A 100 -10.19 3.28 -0.01
CA TYR A 100 -10.08 3.35 1.45
C TYR A 100 -9.37 2.13 2.04
N SER A 101 -9.71 0.93 1.57
CA SER A 101 -9.08 -0.29 2.06
C SER A 101 -7.59 -0.32 1.75
N MET A 102 -7.20 0.06 0.54
CA MET A 102 -5.82 0.09 0.11
C MET A 102 -5.00 1.12 0.90
N ARG A 103 -5.53 2.34 1.09
CA ARG A 103 -4.91 3.35 1.96
C ARG A 103 -4.76 2.85 3.40
N SER A 104 -5.83 2.29 3.97
CA SER A 104 -5.84 1.76 5.34
C SER A 104 -4.79 0.66 5.54
N VAL A 105 -4.69 -0.28 4.60
CA VAL A 105 -3.72 -1.38 4.62
C VAL A 105 -2.28 -0.86 4.50
N ILE A 106 -2.00 0.10 3.63
CA ILE A 106 -0.66 0.69 3.49
C ILE A 106 -0.26 1.47 4.76
N LEU A 107 -1.19 2.19 5.38
CA LEU A 107 -0.93 2.89 6.65
C LEU A 107 -0.73 1.92 7.82
N ARG A 108 -1.40 0.76 7.80
CA ARG A 108 -1.21 -0.32 8.79
C ARG A 108 0.12 -1.04 8.62
N HIS A 109 0.60 -1.17 7.38
CA HIS A 109 1.87 -1.81 7.02
C HIS A 109 2.80 -0.80 6.32
N PRO A 110 3.36 0.20 7.04
CA PRO A 110 4.16 1.28 6.44
C PRO A 110 5.33 0.79 5.56
N TRP A 111 5.93 -0.35 5.91
CA TRP A 111 7.01 -0.98 5.16
C TRP A 111 6.60 -1.43 3.74
N ALA A 112 5.30 -1.59 3.46
CA ALA A 112 4.82 -1.94 2.13
C ALA A 112 5.01 -0.79 1.13
N ALA A 113 4.98 0.47 1.59
CA ALA A 113 5.24 1.64 0.74
C ALA A 113 6.65 1.60 0.12
N ASP A 114 7.62 1.06 0.87
CA ASP A 114 8.99 0.87 0.40
C ASP A 114 9.15 -0.25 -0.64
N LEU A 115 8.21 -1.20 -0.70
CA LEU A 115 8.26 -2.30 -1.67
C LEU A 115 7.61 -1.92 -3.01
N LEU A 116 6.79 -0.87 -3.01
CA LEU A 116 6.15 -0.37 -4.22
C LEU A 116 7.18 0.04 -5.27
N GLY A 117 7.03 -0.47 -6.49
CA GLY A 117 7.94 -0.21 -7.60
C GLY A 117 9.31 -0.89 -7.48
N ARG A 118 9.65 -1.46 -6.32
CA ARG A 118 10.87 -2.26 -6.12
C ARG A 118 10.62 -3.75 -6.38
N MET A 119 9.41 -4.23 -6.15
CA MET A 119 9.04 -5.62 -6.40
C MET A 119 7.79 -5.75 -7.27
N PRO A 120 7.76 -6.74 -8.18
CA PRO A 120 6.60 -6.96 -9.03
C PRO A 120 5.46 -7.60 -8.22
N ALA A 121 4.25 -7.05 -8.35
CA ALA A 121 3.06 -7.55 -7.68
C ALA A 121 2.43 -8.71 -8.49
N LEU A 122 3.11 -9.86 -8.49
CA LEU A 122 2.75 -11.06 -9.28
C LEU A 122 2.13 -12.19 -8.47
N GLY A 123 1.95 -11.99 -7.16
CA GLY A 123 1.36 -13.00 -6.31
C GLY A 123 -0.16 -13.14 -6.51
N PRO A 124 -0.74 -14.27 -6.07
CA PRO A 124 -2.14 -14.59 -6.30
C PRO A 124 -3.10 -13.51 -5.76
N ASN A 125 -2.81 -12.90 -4.61
CA ASN A 125 -3.69 -11.86 -4.07
C ASN A 125 -3.60 -10.57 -4.91
N ALA A 126 -2.38 -10.15 -5.28
CA ALA A 126 -2.18 -8.98 -6.14
C ALA A 126 -2.87 -9.15 -7.50
N ILE A 127 -2.73 -10.32 -8.13
CA ILE A 127 -3.38 -10.63 -9.41
C ILE A 127 -4.90 -10.67 -9.24
N GLN A 128 -5.42 -11.22 -8.14
CA GLN A 128 -6.86 -11.21 -7.87
C GLN A 128 -7.40 -9.78 -7.72
N VAL A 129 -6.73 -8.91 -6.96
CA VAL A 129 -7.13 -7.50 -6.82
C VAL A 129 -7.10 -6.79 -8.18
N ALA A 130 -6.03 -6.98 -8.96
CA ALA A 130 -5.89 -6.39 -10.29
C ALA A 130 -6.98 -6.85 -11.25
N ASP A 131 -7.30 -8.15 -11.27
CA ASP A 131 -8.35 -8.70 -12.12
C ASP A 131 -9.74 -8.19 -11.71
N ARG A 132 -10.05 -8.14 -10.41
CA ARG A 132 -11.32 -7.59 -9.94
C ARG A 132 -11.45 -6.09 -10.26
N MET A 133 -10.38 -5.31 -10.11
CA MET A 133 -10.35 -3.89 -10.49
C MET A 133 -10.59 -3.71 -12.00
N ARG A 134 -9.99 -4.56 -12.85
CA ARG A 134 -10.28 -4.57 -14.29
C ARG A 134 -11.74 -4.89 -14.58
N ARG A 135 -12.33 -5.89 -13.92
CA ARG A 135 -13.77 -6.22 -14.07
C ARG A 135 -14.65 -5.04 -13.68
N MET A 136 -14.36 -4.38 -12.56
CA MET A 136 -15.08 -3.19 -12.09
C MET A 136 -15.12 -2.08 -13.15
N PHE A 137 -13.97 -1.72 -13.73
CA PHE A 137 -13.94 -0.67 -14.77
C PHE A 137 -14.59 -1.12 -16.09
N LYS A 138 -14.51 -2.40 -16.45
CA LYS A 138 -15.26 -2.93 -17.60
C LYS A 138 -16.77 -2.83 -17.38
N LEU A 139 -17.26 -3.13 -16.17
CA LEU A 139 -18.68 -2.99 -15.82
C LEU A 139 -19.13 -1.53 -15.81
N ALA A 140 -18.22 -0.60 -15.49
CA ALA A 140 -18.47 0.83 -15.61
C ALA A 140 -18.65 1.29 -17.07
N GLY A 141 -18.17 0.52 -18.05
CA GLY A 141 -18.24 0.83 -19.48
C GLY A 141 -16.90 1.21 -20.12
N PHE A 142 -15.78 1.11 -19.41
CA PHE A 142 -14.46 1.29 -20.02
C PHE A 142 -14.09 0.13 -20.95
N GLU A 143 -13.43 0.43 -22.06
CA GLU A 143 -13.02 -0.55 -23.06
C GLU A 143 -11.52 -0.47 -23.37
N GLY A 144 -10.98 -1.54 -23.96
CA GLY A 144 -9.59 -1.57 -24.42
C GLY A 144 -8.57 -1.18 -23.34
N MET A 145 -7.69 -0.24 -23.69
CA MET A 145 -6.64 0.26 -22.78
C MET A 145 -7.19 1.21 -21.70
N ASP A 146 -8.39 1.77 -21.88
CA ASP A 146 -8.95 2.72 -20.91
C ASP A 146 -9.29 2.04 -19.57
N VAL A 147 -9.56 0.73 -19.58
CA VAL A 147 -9.69 -0.09 -18.36
C VAL A 147 -8.41 -0.02 -17.52
N ASP A 148 -7.25 -0.15 -18.16
CA ASP A 148 -5.95 -0.10 -17.50
C ASP A 148 -5.58 1.31 -17.05
N TYR A 149 -5.91 2.31 -17.87
CA TYR A 149 -5.69 3.71 -17.52
C TYR A 149 -6.57 4.16 -16.35
N ALA A 150 -7.83 3.73 -16.28
CA ALA A 150 -8.71 4.00 -15.15
C ALA A 150 -8.16 3.40 -13.85
N GLY A 151 -7.77 2.12 -13.88
CA GLY A 151 -7.15 1.45 -12.73
C GLY A 151 -5.82 2.08 -12.30
N SER A 152 -4.97 2.43 -13.25
CA SER A 152 -3.69 3.12 -12.98
C SER A 152 -3.90 4.51 -12.40
N THR A 153 -4.92 5.25 -12.86
CA THR A 153 -5.25 6.59 -12.35
C THR A 153 -5.71 6.51 -10.89
N LEU A 154 -6.62 5.58 -10.57
CA LEU A 154 -7.10 5.37 -9.21
C LEU A 154 -5.97 4.98 -8.25
N THR A 155 -5.17 3.98 -8.65
CA THR A 155 -4.05 3.51 -7.82
C THR A 155 -2.95 4.55 -7.65
N ALA A 156 -2.61 5.30 -8.72
CA ALA A 156 -1.64 6.40 -8.64
C ALA A 156 -2.09 7.49 -7.66
N TYR A 157 -3.38 7.83 -7.65
CA TYR A 157 -3.94 8.75 -6.67
C TYR A 157 -3.78 8.23 -5.24
N ILE A 158 -4.17 6.97 -4.98
CA ILE A 158 -4.07 6.35 -3.65
C ILE A 158 -2.63 6.37 -3.16
N TYR A 159 -1.67 5.95 -3.99
CA TYR A 159 -0.26 5.95 -3.65
C TYR A 159 0.28 7.37 -3.44
N GLY A 160 -0.09 8.31 -4.31
CA GLY A 160 0.35 9.70 -4.24
C GLY A 160 -0.06 10.41 -2.95
N MET A 161 -1.22 10.03 -2.39
CA MET A 161 -1.67 10.56 -1.10
C MET A 161 -1.10 9.79 0.10
N THR A 162 -0.95 8.47 -0.03
CA THR A 162 -0.64 7.62 1.12
C THR A 162 0.86 7.50 1.41
N ILE A 163 1.72 7.46 0.38
CA ILE A 163 3.16 7.28 0.57
C ILE A 163 3.82 8.47 1.28
N PRO A 164 3.54 9.73 0.88
CA PRO A 164 4.07 10.88 1.63
C PRO A 164 3.57 10.90 3.08
N GLU A 165 2.32 10.48 3.32
CA GLU A 165 1.77 10.35 4.67
C GLU A 165 2.51 9.29 5.50
N VAL A 166 2.81 8.12 4.92
CA VAL A 166 3.65 7.10 5.56
C VAL A 166 5.03 7.66 5.89
N ALA A 167 5.69 8.32 4.94
CA ALA A 167 7.02 8.89 5.15
C ALA A 167 7.00 9.97 6.26
N TRP A 168 5.97 10.83 6.26
CA TRP A 168 5.76 11.83 7.29
C TRP A 168 5.54 11.18 8.66
N ASN A 169 4.64 10.21 8.78
CA ASN A 169 4.32 9.54 10.04
C ASN A 169 5.53 8.76 10.59
N SER A 170 6.34 8.13 9.73
CA SER A 170 7.55 7.43 10.18
C SER A 170 8.64 8.39 10.66
N THR A 171 8.76 9.58 10.05
CA THR A 171 9.80 10.58 10.42
C THR A 171 9.36 11.43 11.62
N MET A 172 8.09 11.84 11.65
CA MET A 172 7.54 12.75 12.66
C MET A 172 6.90 12.00 13.82
N GLY A 173 6.45 10.75 13.66
CA GLY A 173 5.93 9.93 14.76
C GLY A 173 6.99 9.58 15.82
N GLU A 174 8.29 9.69 15.48
CA GLU A 174 9.41 9.61 16.43
C GLU A 174 9.67 10.94 17.17
N HIS A 175 9.08 12.04 16.69
CA HIS A 175 9.26 13.40 17.20
C HIS A 175 7.89 14.07 17.38
N GLU A 176 7.27 13.85 18.53
CA GLU A 176 6.06 14.57 18.93
C GLU A 176 6.39 16.07 18.93
N TYR A 177 5.83 16.79 17.95
CA TYR A 177 6.10 18.19 17.74
C TYR A 177 4.83 18.99 18.04
N ASP A 178 4.99 20.15 18.67
CA ASP A 178 3.89 21.03 19.07
C ASP A 178 3.16 21.61 17.85
N PRO A 179 1.89 21.25 17.59
CA PRO A 179 1.13 21.77 16.45
C PRO A 179 1.14 23.31 16.34
N ASP A 180 1.22 24.01 17.48
CA ASP A 180 1.24 25.47 17.53
C ASP A 180 2.56 26.04 17.00
N GLU A 181 3.69 25.41 17.31
CA GLU A 181 4.97 25.82 16.76
C GLU A 181 5.01 25.58 15.23
N MET A 182 4.34 24.55 14.70
CA MET A 182 4.42 24.14 13.27
C MET A 182 3.67 25.18 12.50
N ARG A 183 2.49 25.52 13.01
CA ARG A 183 1.65 26.60 12.53
C ARG A 183 2.41 27.91 12.51
N ALA A 184 3.12 28.27 13.59
CA ALA A 184 3.93 29.48 13.64
C ALA A 184 5.09 29.46 12.63
N MET A 185 5.75 28.31 12.47
CA MET A 185 6.85 28.12 11.52
C MET A 185 6.36 28.24 10.07
N VAL A 186 5.26 27.57 9.71
CA VAL A 186 4.66 27.64 8.37
C VAL A 186 4.18 29.06 8.10
N ALA A 187 3.45 29.69 9.02
CA ALA A 187 2.96 31.05 8.87
C ALA A 187 4.11 32.03 8.64
N ARG A 188 5.22 31.84 9.35
CA ARG A 188 6.47 32.59 9.15
C ARG A 188 7.07 32.38 7.76
N ALA A 189 7.12 31.14 7.28
CA ALA A 189 7.70 30.81 5.99
C ALA A 189 6.90 31.38 4.81
N VAL A 190 5.57 31.47 4.94
CA VAL A 190 4.70 31.92 3.85
C VAL A 190 4.26 33.38 3.95
N ARG A 191 4.86 34.18 4.85
CA ARG A 191 4.43 35.57 5.12
C ARG A 191 4.34 36.49 3.90
N ASP A 192 5.20 36.26 2.91
CA ASP A 192 5.26 37.08 1.69
C ASP A 192 4.41 36.49 0.54
N PHE A 193 3.65 35.42 0.80
CA PHE A 193 2.84 34.70 -0.19
C PHE A 193 1.34 34.78 0.18
N PRO A 194 0.63 35.85 -0.23
CA PRO A 194 -0.72 36.15 0.25
C PRO A 194 -1.74 35.02 -0.04
N ASP A 195 -1.66 34.36 -1.20
CA ASP A 195 -2.56 33.25 -1.56
C ASP A 195 -2.39 32.03 -0.65
N MET A 196 -1.19 31.84 -0.06
CA MET A 196 -0.94 30.78 0.92
C MET A 196 -1.49 31.13 2.30
N LEU A 197 -1.52 32.42 2.64
CA LEU A 197 -2.07 32.92 3.91
C LEU A 197 -3.60 32.93 3.92
N GLU A 198 -4.24 33.25 2.79
CA GLU A 198 -5.71 33.31 2.66
C GLU A 198 -6.39 31.97 3.02
N ARG A 199 -5.68 30.85 2.83
CA ARG A 199 -6.16 29.48 3.07
C ARG A 199 -5.64 28.81 4.33
N MET A 200 -4.75 29.44 5.09
CA MET A 200 -4.36 28.95 6.41
C MET A 200 -5.50 29.21 7.41
N ASP A 201 -6.65 28.55 7.20
CA ASP A 201 -7.58 28.32 8.30
C ASP A 201 -6.91 27.33 9.25
N MET A 202 -6.22 27.90 10.22
CA MET A 202 -5.37 27.17 11.12
C MET A 202 -6.11 26.24 12.08
N SER A 203 -7.45 26.32 12.10
CA SER A 203 -8.33 25.36 12.79
C SER A 203 -8.41 24.02 12.06
N ALA A 204 -8.18 23.98 10.75
CA ALA A 204 -8.07 22.72 10.02
C ALA A 204 -6.95 21.85 10.61
N TYR A 205 -5.88 22.45 11.12
CA TYR A 205 -4.74 21.73 11.71
C TYR A 205 -4.98 21.18 13.13
N ASP A 206 -6.17 21.36 13.71
CA ASP A 206 -6.47 20.87 15.06
C ASP A 206 -6.43 19.35 15.15
N ASP A 207 -6.75 18.65 14.04
CA ASP A 207 -6.45 17.23 13.87
C ASP A 207 -5.83 16.95 12.49
N PRO A 208 -4.49 16.80 12.41
CA PRO A 208 -3.79 16.47 11.17
C PRO A 208 -4.31 15.20 10.49
N GLN A 209 -4.85 14.23 11.23
CA GLN A 209 -5.42 13.01 10.64
C GLN A 209 -6.72 13.32 9.90
N THR A 210 -7.61 14.10 10.51
CA THR A 210 -8.85 14.57 9.86
C THR A 210 -8.54 15.37 8.59
N VAL A 211 -7.55 16.28 8.60
CA VAL A 211 -7.16 17.03 7.38
C VAL A 211 -6.75 16.09 6.26
N ARG A 212 -5.89 15.11 6.56
CA ARG A 212 -5.42 14.16 5.55
C ARG A 212 -6.56 13.31 5.02
N GLN A 213 -7.51 12.92 5.88
CA GLN A 213 -8.71 12.21 5.46
C GLN A 213 -9.58 13.06 4.53
N VAL A 214 -9.90 14.30 4.89
CA VAL A 214 -10.71 15.20 4.05
C VAL A 214 -10.03 15.49 2.70
N ALA A 215 -8.71 15.69 2.70
CA ALA A 215 -7.94 15.86 1.46
C ALA A 215 -7.99 14.59 0.59
N PHE A 216 -7.89 13.42 1.20
CA PHE A 216 -8.02 12.14 0.49
C PHE A 216 -9.44 11.95 -0.10
N ASP A 217 -10.48 12.34 0.63
CA ASP A 217 -11.86 12.20 0.17
C ASP A 217 -12.13 13.14 -1.02
N PHE A 218 -11.70 14.40 -0.91
CA PHE A 218 -11.84 15.39 -1.97
C PHE A 218 -11.17 14.94 -3.27
N GLY A 219 -9.92 14.47 -3.20
CA GLY A 219 -9.20 14.02 -4.38
C GLY A 219 -9.78 12.71 -4.94
N LEU A 220 -10.28 11.80 -4.10
CA LEU A 220 -10.91 10.55 -4.55
C LEU A 220 -12.17 10.86 -5.35
N VAL A 221 -13.05 11.71 -4.82
CA VAL A 221 -14.26 12.15 -5.53
C VAL A 221 -13.89 12.82 -6.86
N SER A 222 -12.87 13.68 -6.86
CA SER A 222 -12.41 14.38 -8.06
C SER A 222 -11.89 13.40 -9.14
N VAL A 223 -11.15 12.37 -8.74
CA VAL A 223 -10.66 11.32 -9.65
C VAL A 223 -11.82 10.51 -10.22
N LEU A 224 -12.76 10.08 -9.37
CA LEU A 224 -13.90 9.29 -9.80
C LEU A 224 -14.84 10.08 -10.71
N ASP A 225 -15.08 11.37 -10.43
CA ASP A 225 -15.85 12.27 -11.31
C ASP A 225 -15.17 12.45 -12.68
N GLY A 226 -13.84 12.57 -12.68
CA GLY A 226 -13.06 12.66 -13.91
C GLY A 226 -13.13 11.40 -14.77
N LEU A 227 -13.11 10.22 -14.12
CA LEU A 227 -13.27 8.93 -14.79
C LEU A 227 -14.69 8.77 -15.33
N GLU A 228 -15.71 9.10 -14.54
CA GLU A 228 -17.12 9.00 -14.94
C GLU A 228 -17.42 9.87 -16.16
N ARG A 229 -16.88 11.09 -16.24
CA ARG A 229 -17.02 11.96 -17.41
C ARG A 229 -16.45 11.35 -18.70
N ARG A 230 -15.46 10.46 -18.62
CA ARG A 230 -14.91 9.77 -19.79
C ARG A 230 -15.83 8.69 -20.35
N LEU A 231 -16.79 8.20 -19.56
CA LEU A 231 -17.80 7.24 -20.02
C LEU A 231 -18.94 7.93 -20.79
N ALA A 232 -19.14 9.23 -20.57
CA ALA A 232 -20.22 10.01 -21.18
C ALA A 232 -19.87 10.57 -22.57
N THR A 233 -18.72 10.19 -23.13
CA THR A 233 -18.22 10.63 -24.44
C THR A 233 -18.11 9.45 -25.38
#